data_AF-A0A7G9RIJ5-F1
#
_entry.id   AF-A0A7G9RIJ5-F1
#
_cell.length_a   1.000
_cell.length_b   1.000
_cell.length_c   1.000
_cell.angle_alpha   90.00
_cell.angle_beta   90.00
_cell.angle_gamma   90.00
#
_symmetry.space_group_name_H-M   'P 1'
#
loop_
_entity.id
_entity.type
_entity.pdbx_description
1 polymer ?
#
loop_
_entity_poly.entity_id
_entity_poly.type
_entity_poly.pdbx_seq_one_letter_code
_entity_poly.pdbx_strand_id
1 'polypeptide(L)'
;MNESRYQSIDFGALTRAGEGLTQWRALGMGFLTALACGVIFWLMQVSMLRMGGAIGGLLTFVLAVLAFVVWVAGASAVGVLLMDKARNVPQRSLSEAAMFGLGSVPKFLLLGIAVVLVSIAFMLVAALIYFICKVPVIGAVLAFVAHPLLVLIASAFIIACVWVVFPLFAPAVWSGLSFRQALASVFAIARNRLVQVVLMMMVLYIILAVIGMLIMSGVFPAAGALTAAATGILGGGGYSAFGGHSAFSPMMGMFSNASLAGAMLGMSLLGLLLFALVALVAIMGMNVLYLQASSGLDTAGTESDIEGAFGVMREKAREAADKARAAADRAKQAATERVEAAAAAREAEAAEVAQREEEQSRLRVQEQEERQAAARAEAEREARARAEAQRQAAAREVAQSQPSAAPASPAAPSASGPAAGMLGSVAAAAAAASSGDVPAADSSKACKACGHRIGADDLFCENCGTRQ
;
A
#
# COMPACT_ATOMS: atom_id res chain seq x y z
N MET A 1 -26.29 -12.55 -41.15
CA MET A 1 -27.26 -11.44 -41.23
C MET A 1 -27.39 -10.84 -39.84
N ASN A 2 -26.74 -9.69 -39.64
CA ASN A 2 -26.67 -8.93 -38.39
C ASN A 2 -27.80 -7.88 -38.40
N GLU A 3 -29.00 -8.27 -37.98
CA GLU A 3 -30.06 -7.28 -37.72
C GLU A 3 -29.91 -6.74 -36.29
N SER A 4 -29.46 -5.48 -36.21
CA SER A 4 -29.81 -4.48 -35.19
C SER A 4 -30.00 -4.98 -33.75
N ARG A 5 -28.91 -5.34 -33.06
CA ARG A 5 -28.90 -5.54 -31.60
C ARG A 5 -28.75 -4.22 -30.81
N TYR A 6 -29.09 -3.09 -31.43
CA TYR A 6 -29.36 -1.84 -30.73
C TYR A 6 -30.87 -1.72 -30.61
N GLN A 7 -31.45 -2.39 -29.58
CA GLN A 7 -32.75 -1.96 -29.08
C GLN A 7 -32.68 -0.44 -28.94
N SER A 8 -33.59 0.25 -29.60
CA SER A 8 -33.76 1.70 -29.53
C SER A 8 -33.56 2.16 -28.08
N ILE A 9 -32.76 3.21 -27.87
CA ILE A 9 -32.68 3.90 -26.58
C ILE A 9 -34.12 4.26 -26.20
N ASP A 10 -34.70 3.46 -25.30
CA ASP A 10 -36.10 3.59 -24.95
C ASP A 10 -36.20 4.79 -24.01
N PHE A 11 -36.49 5.96 -24.59
CA PHE A 11 -36.76 7.18 -23.82
C PHE A 11 -37.88 6.97 -22.79
N GLY A 12 -38.72 5.95 -22.97
CA GLY A 12 -39.68 5.48 -21.99
C GLY A 12 -39.04 5.09 -20.64
N ALA A 13 -37.80 4.57 -20.64
CA ALA A 13 -37.06 4.27 -19.42
C ALA A 13 -36.69 5.53 -18.62
N LEU A 14 -36.44 6.64 -19.32
CA LEU A 14 -36.05 7.92 -18.73
C LEU A 14 -37.28 8.66 -18.20
N THR A 15 -38.41 8.62 -18.90
CA THR A 15 -39.68 9.15 -18.38
C THR A 15 -40.14 8.38 -17.14
N ARG A 16 -39.85 7.07 -17.07
CA ARG A 16 -40.13 6.22 -15.91
C ARG A 16 -39.33 6.60 -14.67
N ALA A 17 -38.14 7.20 -14.82
CA ALA A 17 -37.35 7.65 -13.68
C ALA A 17 -38.08 8.74 -12.87
N GLY A 18 -38.93 9.55 -13.52
CA GLY A 18 -39.79 10.53 -12.87
C GLY A 18 -40.91 9.93 -12.02
N GLU A 19 -41.31 8.68 -12.27
CA GLU A 19 -42.34 8.00 -11.45
C GLU A 19 -41.91 7.82 -10.00
N GLY A 20 -40.60 7.77 -9.73
CA GLY A 20 -40.07 7.66 -8.36
C GLY A 20 -40.52 8.81 -7.45
N LEU A 21 -40.77 10.00 -8.01
CA LEU A 21 -41.25 11.17 -7.26
C LEU A 21 -42.73 11.07 -6.86
N THR A 22 -43.51 10.25 -7.58
CA THR A 22 -44.95 10.08 -7.31
C THR A 22 -45.24 9.05 -6.22
N GLN A 23 -44.21 8.33 -5.77
CA GLN A 23 -44.34 7.24 -4.82
C GLN A 23 -44.15 7.72 -3.38
N TRP A 24 -45.26 8.08 -2.71
CA TRP A 24 -45.28 8.59 -1.34
C TRP A 24 -44.53 7.71 -0.33
N ARG A 25 -44.54 6.37 -0.49
CA ARG A 25 -43.85 5.44 0.42
C ARG A 25 -42.33 5.53 0.30
N ALA A 26 -41.82 5.59 -0.93
CA ALA A 26 -40.40 5.75 -1.18
C ALA A 26 -39.93 7.16 -0.77
N LEU A 27 -40.74 8.18 -1.05
CA LEU A 27 -40.49 9.55 -0.62
C LEU A 27 -40.44 9.66 0.91
N GLY A 28 -41.43 9.12 1.62
CA GLY A 28 -41.49 9.14 3.08
C GLY A 28 -40.32 8.38 3.73
N MET A 29 -39.93 7.25 3.17
CA MET A 29 -38.78 6.49 3.65
C MET A 29 -37.44 7.18 3.38
N GLY A 30 -37.29 7.79 2.20
CA GLY A 30 -36.13 8.61 1.87
C GLY A 30 -36.00 9.83 2.78
N PHE A 31 -37.12 10.52 3.04
CA PHE A 31 -37.17 11.61 4.00
C PHE A 31 -36.80 11.18 5.42
N LEU A 32 -37.38 10.07 5.90
CA LEU A 32 -37.09 9.55 7.23
C LEU A 32 -35.61 9.15 7.37
N THR A 33 -35.04 8.55 6.34
CA THR A 33 -33.61 8.20 6.28
C THR A 33 -32.74 9.46 6.34
N ALA A 34 -33.06 10.47 5.52
CA ALA A 34 -32.32 11.72 5.49
C ALA A 34 -32.38 12.45 6.84
N LEU A 35 -33.55 12.48 7.49
CA LEU A 35 -33.73 13.06 8.82
C LEU A 35 -32.94 12.30 9.87
N ALA A 36 -33.00 10.96 9.87
CA ALA A 36 -32.24 10.12 10.81
C ALA A 36 -30.72 10.34 10.64
N CYS A 37 -30.21 10.35 9.40
CA CYS A 37 -28.81 10.67 9.12
C CYS A 37 -28.46 12.09 9.59
N GLY A 38 -29.32 13.08 9.31
CA GLY A 38 -29.13 14.47 9.76
C GLY A 38 -29.00 14.60 11.28
N VAL A 39 -29.86 13.91 12.03
CA VAL A 39 -29.79 13.87 13.51
C VAL A 39 -28.49 13.20 13.98
N ILE A 40 -28.08 12.09 13.38
CA ILE A 40 -26.84 11.40 13.76
C ILE A 40 -25.61 12.28 13.45
N PHE A 41 -25.56 12.92 12.28
CA PHE A 41 -24.47 13.85 11.94
C PHE A 41 -24.43 15.05 12.89
N TRP A 42 -25.59 15.58 13.28
CA TRP A 42 -25.67 16.62 14.29
C TRP A 42 -25.10 16.15 15.65
N LEU A 43 -25.47 14.94 16.10
CA LEU A 43 -24.92 14.32 17.31
C LEU A 43 -23.40 14.09 17.21
N MET A 44 -22.88 13.72 16.04
CA MET A 44 -21.44 13.59 15.80
C MET A 44 -20.73 14.93 16.02
N GLN A 45 -21.27 16.01 15.46
CA GLN A 45 -20.71 17.35 15.59
C GLN A 45 -20.75 17.82 17.06
N VAL A 46 -21.87 17.63 17.76
CA VAL A 46 -21.99 17.95 19.19
C VAL A 46 -20.98 17.17 20.04
N SER A 47 -20.80 15.88 19.76
CA SER A 47 -19.86 15.01 20.48
C SER A 47 -18.41 15.48 20.31
N MET A 48 -18.03 15.87 19.10
CA MET A 48 -16.69 16.36 18.77
C MET A 48 -16.41 17.72 19.43
N LEU A 49 -17.39 18.62 19.46
CA LEU A 49 -17.27 19.96 20.04
C LEU A 49 -17.33 19.98 21.57
N ARG A 50 -18.14 19.11 22.20
CA ARG A 50 -18.43 19.18 23.65
C ARG A 50 -17.57 18.27 24.51
N MET A 51 -17.19 17.09 24.02
CA MET A 51 -16.55 16.06 24.87
C MET A 51 -15.04 15.99 24.67
N GLY A 52 -14.52 16.29 23.47
CA GLY A 52 -13.08 16.30 23.17
C GLY A 52 -12.35 14.98 23.50
N GLY A 53 -11.07 14.90 23.15
CA GLY A 53 -10.19 13.78 23.53
C GLY A 53 -10.63 12.39 23.04
N ALA A 54 -10.10 11.35 23.68
CA ALA A 54 -10.30 9.95 23.28
C ALA A 54 -11.76 9.49 23.41
N ILE A 55 -12.49 9.97 24.42
CA ILE A 55 -13.91 9.63 24.65
C ILE A 55 -14.79 10.23 23.55
N GLY A 56 -14.58 11.50 23.19
CA GLY A 56 -15.27 12.12 22.07
C GLY A 56 -14.95 11.45 20.74
N GLY A 57 -13.69 11.02 20.54
CA GLY A 57 -13.27 10.25 19.37
C GLY A 57 -13.98 8.90 19.25
N LEU A 58 -14.04 8.12 20.33
CA LEU A 58 -14.75 6.84 20.35
C LEU A 58 -16.25 7.01 20.07
N LEU A 59 -16.89 8.00 20.70
CA LEU A 59 -18.31 8.28 20.49
C LEU A 59 -18.59 8.69 19.03
N THR A 60 -17.73 9.53 18.45
CA THR A 60 -17.83 9.93 17.04
C THR A 60 -17.67 8.72 16.10
N PHE A 61 -16.77 7.79 16.41
CA PHE A 61 -16.61 6.55 15.66
C PHE A 61 -17.88 5.68 15.71
N VAL A 62 -18.45 5.46 16.90
CA VAL A 62 -19.69 4.69 17.06
C VAL A 62 -20.84 5.34 16.28
N LEU A 63 -20.97 6.67 16.35
CA LEU A 63 -21.97 7.41 15.60
C LEU A 63 -21.72 7.37 14.09
N ALA A 64 -20.46 7.36 13.64
CA ALA A 64 -20.12 7.20 12.22
C ALA A 64 -20.55 5.82 11.69
N VAL A 65 -20.31 4.75 12.46
CA VAL A 65 -20.77 3.40 12.12
C VAL A 65 -22.30 3.36 12.07
N LEU A 66 -22.98 3.96 13.05
CA LEU A 66 -24.43 4.05 13.06
C LEU A 66 -24.96 4.82 11.85
N ALA A 67 -24.36 5.97 11.52
CA ALA A 67 -24.71 6.78 10.35
C ALA A 67 -24.57 5.99 9.05
N PHE A 68 -23.48 5.23 8.91
CA PHE A 68 -23.26 4.35 7.76
C PHE A 68 -24.34 3.27 7.65
N VAL A 69 -24.66 2.58 8.75
CA VAL A 69 -25.71 1.54 8.76
C VAL A 69 -27.06 2.13 8.40
N VAL A 70 -27.44 3.27 9.00
CA VAL A 70 -28.71 3.95 8.72
C VAL A 70 -28.78 4.41 7.26
N TRP A 71 -27.69 4.98 6.73
CA TRP A 71 -27.62 5.41 5.34
C TRP A 71 -27.80 4.24 4.37
N VAL A 72 -27.01 3.17 4.52
CA VAL A 72 -27.06 2.01 3.63
C VAL A 72 -28.39 1.28 3.74
N ALA A 73 -28.91 1.09 4.96
CA ALA A 73 -30.19 0.44 5.19
C ALA A 73 -31.35 1.27 4.59
N GLY A 74 -31.37 2.58 4.85
CA GLY A 74 -32.41 3.47 4.35
C GLY A 74 -32.39 3.65 2.84
N ALA A 75 -31.21 3.86 2.25
CA ALA A 75 -31.05 3.91 0.79
C ALA A 75 -31.50 2.59 0.13
N SER A 76 -31.23 1.45 0.77
CA SER A 76 -31.67 0.14 0.26
C SER A 76 -33.15 -0.13 0.45
N ALA A 77 -33.75 0.40 1.52
CA ALA A 77 -35.18 0.33 1.76
C ALA A 77 -35.95 1.17 0.73
N VAL A 78 -35.45 2.36 0.39
CA VAL A 78 -35.93 3.16 -0.75
C VAL A 78 -35.72 2.40 -2.08
N GLY A 79 -34.53 1.82 -2.25
CA GLY A 79 -34.17 1.04 -3.44
C GLY A 79 -35.11 -0.11 -3.72
N VAL A 80 -35.47 -0.92 -2.71
CA VAL A 80 -36.39 -2.05 -2.88
C VAL A 80 -37.82 -1.61 -3.18
N LEU A 81 -38.30 -0.53 -2.57
CA LEU A 81 -39.63 0.03 -2.87
C LEU A 81 -39.73 0.53 -4.32
N LEU A 82 -38.67 1.16 -4.82
CA LEU A 82 -38.58 1.59 -6.22
C LEU A 82 -38.33 0.43 -7.17
N MET A 83 -37.66 -0.63 -6.72
CA MET A 83 -37.44 -1.84 -7.51
C MET A 83 -38.74 -2.61 -7.71
N ASP A 84 -39.56 -2.74 -6.66
CA ASP A 84 -40.90 -3.32 -6.74
C ASP A 84 -41.76 -2.52 -7.74
N LYS A 85 -41.68 -1.19 -7.71
CA LYS A 85 -42.35 -0.32 -8.69
C LYS A 85 -41.82 -0.52 -10.12
N ALA A 86 -40.50 -0.58 -10.31
CA ALA A 86 -39.89 -0.82 -11.63
C ALA A 86 -40.32 -2.17 -12.22
N ARG A 87 -40.50 -3.18 -11.37
CA ARG A 87 -41.03 -4.51 -11.72
C ARG A 87 -42.55 -4.56 -11.92
N ASN A 88 -43.26 -3.47 -11.69
CA ASN A 88 -44.73 -3.42 -11.69
C ASN A 88 -45.39 -4.39 -10.69
N VAL A 89 -44.76 -4.64 -9.54
CA VAL A 89 -45.34 -5.46 -8.46
C VAL A 89 -45.84 -4.59 -7.31
N PRO A 90 -46.79 -5.07 -6.48
CA PRO A 90 -47.27 -4.34 -5.31
C PRO A 90 -46.11 -3.98 -4.36
N GLN A 91 -46.10 -2.76 -3.85
CA GLN A 91 -45.04 -2.27 -2.98
C GLN A 91 -45.15 -2.86 -1.57
N ARG A 92 -44.03 -3.39 -1.07
CA ARG A 92 -43.88 -3.86 0.32
C ARG A 92 -44.20 -2.80 1.35
N SER A 93 -44.66 -3.22 2.53
CA SER A 93 -44.84 -2.34 3.70
C SER A 93 -43.56 -1.58 4.05
N LEU A 94 -43.69 -0.39 4.67
CA LEU A 94 -42.50 0.40 5.05
C LEU A 94 -41.60 -0.39 6.03
N SER A 95 -42.20 -1.18 6.92
CA SER A 95 -41.48 -2.04 7.85
C SER A 95 -40.75 -3.18 7.13
N GLU A 96 -41.39 -3.86 6.18
CA GLU A 96 -40.74 -4.89 5.35
C GLU A 96 -39.57 -4.34 4.55
N ALA A 97 -39.74 -3.15 3.96
CA ALA A 97 -38.67 -2.48 3.23
C ALA A 97 -37.51 -2.10 4.16
N ALA A 98 -37.78 -1.61 5.37
CA ALA A 98 -36.75 -1.30 6.36
C ALA A 98 -35.98 -2.55 6.83
N MET A 99 -36.68 -3.65 7.11
CA MET A 99 -36.05 -4.93 7.48
C MET A 99 -35.18 -5.48 6.33
N PHE A 100 -35.66 -5.37 5.10
CA PHE A 100 -34.88 -5.74 3.92
C PHE A 100 -33.64 -4.85 3.77
N GLY A 101 -33.80 -3.54 3.96
CA GLY A 101 -32.71 -2.57 3.95
C GLY A 101 -31.62 -2.93 4.95
N LEU A 102 -32.00 -3.22 6.20
CA LEU A 102 -31.05 -3.65 7.23
C LEU A 102 -30.37 -4.99 6.87
N GLY A 103 -31.12 -5.95 6.33
CA GLY A 103 -30.59 -7.23 5.84
C GLY A 103 -29.69 -7.14 4.59
N SER A 104 -29.68 -5.98 3.91
CA SER A 104 -28.80 -5.71 2.77
C SER A 104 -27.45 -5.11 3.19
N VAL A 105 -27.35 -4.50 4.38
CA VAL A 105 -26.13 -3.85 4.88
C VAL A 105 -24.90 -4.78 4.83
N PRO A 106 -24.98 -6.05 5.29
CA PRO A 106 -23.82 -6.94 5.22
C PRO A 106 -23.34 -7.20 3.79
N LYS A 107 -24.24 -7.18 2.80
CA LYS A 107 -23.90 -7.41 1.38
C LYS A 107 -23.12 -6.23 0.81
N PHE A 108 -23.55 -5.01 1.09
CA PHE A 108 -22.80 -3.80 0.69
C PHE A 108 -21.48 -3.67 1.43
N LEU A 109 -21.44 -4.05 2.71
CA LEU A 109 -20.20 -4.09 3.48
C LEU A 109 -19.21 -5.11 2.88
N LEU A 110 -19.67 -6.31 2.53
CA LEU A 110 -18.85 -7.33 1.87
C LEU A 110 -18.33 -6.85 0.50
N LEU A 111 -19.17 -6.17 -0.30
CA LEU A 111 -18.72 -5.56 -1.55
C LEU A 111 -17.64 -4.50 -1.28
N GLY A 112 -17.87 -3.61 -0.31
CA GLY A 112 -16.91 -2.57 0.05
C GLY A 112 -15.58 -3.15 0.50
N ILE A 113 -15.59 -4.17 1.37
CA ILE A 113 -14.39 -4.90 1.78
C ILE A 113 -13.70 -5.54 0.58
N ALA A 114 -14.43 -6.19 -0.33
CA ALA A 114 -13.85 -6.80 -1.52
C ALA A 114 -13.14 -5.75 -2.41
N VAL A 115 -13.78 -4.60 -2.65
CA VAL A 115 -13.19 -3.49 -3.42
C VAL A 115 -11.94 -2.93 -2.72
N VAL A 116 -11.98 -2.75 -1.40
CA VAL A 116 -10.82 -2.31 -0.61
C VAL A 116 -9.68 -3.32 -0.68
N LEU A 117 -9.96 -4.62 -0.56
CA LEU A 117 -8.94 -5.66 -0.65
C LEU A 117 -8.28 -5.70 -2.04
N VAL A 118 -9.06 -5.58 -3.12
CA VAL A 118 -8.52 -5.46 -4.49
C VAL A 118 -7.68 -4.19 -4.63
N SER A 119 -8.14 -3.08 -4.04
CA SER A 119 -7.39 -1.82 -4.05
C SER A 119 -6.06 -1.93 -3.30
N ILE A 120 -6.05 -2.58 -2.14
CA ILE A 120 -4.82 -2.87 -1.37
C ILE A 120 -3.89 -3.76 -2.18
N ALA A 121 -4.40 -4.84 -2.80
CA ALA A 121 -3.60 -5.72 -3.64
C ALA A 121 -2.95 -4.96 -4.81
N PHE A 122 -3.71 -4.10 -5.49
CA PHE A 122 -3.17 -3.21 -6.52
C PHE A 122 -2.10 -2.27 -5.97
N MET A 123 -2.35 -1.62 -4.82
CA MET A 123 -1.39 -0.71 -4.20
C MET A 123 -0.10 -1.42 -3.77
N LEU A 124 -0.18 -2.69 -3.34
CA LEU A 124 0.99 -3.52 -3.05
C LEU A 124 1.80 -3.84 -4.31
N VAL A 125 1.13 -4.18 -5.42
CA VAL A 125 1.79 -4.39 -6.72
C VAL A 125 2.45 -3.11 -7.22
N ALA A 126 1.73 -1.98 -7.14
CA ALA A 126 2.27 -0.67 -7.49
C ALA A 126 3.48 -0.31 -6.62
N ALA A 127 3.41 -0.53 -5.31
CA ALA A 127 4.51 -0.30 -4.39
C ALA A 127 5.74 -1.17 -4.72
N LEU A 128 5.55 -2.44 -5.07
CA LEU A 128 6.64 -3.32 -5.50
C LEU A 128 7.28 -2.83 -6.80
N ILE A 129 6.49 -2.39 -7.77
CA ILE A 129 6.99 -1.82 -9.03
C ILE A 129 7.78 -0.54 -8.75
N TYR A 130 7.27 0.37 -7.91
CA TYR A 130 7.98 1.58 -7.53
C TYR A 130 9.26 1.29 -6.74
N PHE A 131 9.26 0.23 -5.93
CA PHE A 131 10.45 -0.23 -5.24
C PHE A 131 11.54 -0.67 -6.23
N ILE A 132 11.17 -1.41 -7.29
CA ILE A 132 12.09 -1.75 -8.39
C ILE A 132 12.57 -0.50 -9.13
N CYS A 133 11.70 0.50 -9.30
CA CYS A 133 12.07 1.79 -9.90
C CYS A 133 13.07 2.61 -9.06
N LYS A 134 13.43 2.17 -7.85
CA LYS A 134 14.46 2.83 -7.03
C LYS A 134 15.89 2.55 -7.52
N VAL A 135 16.11 1.54 -8.38
CA VAL A 135 17.44 1.20 -8.90
C VAL A 135 17.97 2.34 -9.79
N PRO A 136 19.18 2.89 -9.54
CA PRO A 136 19.72 3.99 -10.33
C PRO A 136 19.84 3.62 -11.82
N VAL A 137 19.62 4.59 -12.72
CA VAL A 137 19.59 4.47 -14.19
C VAL A 137 18.39 3.68 -14.75
N ILE A 138 18.20 2.42 -14.38
CA ILE A 138 17.08 1.57 -14.87
C ILE A 138 15.74 2.07 -14.33
N GLY A 139 15.73 2.55 -13.08
CA GLY A 139 14.53 2.97 -12.39
C GLY A 139 13.84 4.18 -13.01
N ALA A 140 14.61 5.11 -13.59
CA ALA A 140 14.05 6.27 -14.28
C ALA A 140 13.31 5.86 -15.57
N VAL A 141 13.90 4.95 -16.35
CA VAL A 141 13.30 4.41 -17.58
C VAL A 141 12.06 3.57 -17.24
N LEU A 142 12.14 2.73 -16.21
CA LEU A 142 11.01 1.91 -15.77
C LEU A 142 9.87 2.77 -15.23
N ALA A 143 10.15 3.78 -14.41
CA ALA A 143 9.13 4.69 -13.85
C ALA A 143 8.42 5.51 -14.93
N PHE A 144 9.14 5.90 -15.99
CA PHE A 144 8.56 6.63 -17.13
C PHE A 144 7.41 5.86 -17.79
N VAL A 145 7.48 4.53 -17.85
CA VAL A 145 6.42 3.68 -18.42
C VAL A 145 5.47 3.15 -17.34
N ALA A 146 6.00 2.72 -16.21
CA ALA A 146 5.23 2.07 -15.15
C ALA A 146 4.24 3.02 -14.48
N HIS A 147 4.64 4.27 -14.21
CA HIS A 147 3.76 5.24 -13.55
C HIS A 147 2.49 5.56 -14.35
N PRO A 148 2.57 6.00 -15.63
CA PRO A 148 1.36 6.25 -16.41
C PRO A 148 0.52 4.98 -16.59
N LEU A 149 1.14 3.81 -16.75
CA LEU A 149 0.40 2.54 -16.86
C LEU A 149 -0.37 2.22 -15.56
N LEU A 150 0.27 2.37 -14.39
CA LEU A 150 -0.38 2.17 -13.09
C LEU A 150 -1.52 3.18 -12.88
N VAL A 151 -1.32 4.44 -13.25
CA VAL A 151 -2.37 5.48 -13.16
C VAL A 151 -3.54 5.15 -14.09
N LEU A 152 -3.28 4.68 -15.31
CA LEU A 152 -4.34 4.26 -16.24
C LEU A 152 -5.13 3.07 -15.71
N ILE A 153 -4.45 2.04 -15.19
CA ILE A 153 -5.10 0.87 -14.59
C ILE A 153 -5.92 1.28 -13.37
N ALA A 154 -5.36 2.10 -12.47
CA ALA A 154 -6.06 2.62 -11.30
C ALA A 154 -7.30 3.43 -11.70
N SER A 155 -7.17 4.30 -12.70
CA SER A 155 -8.28 5.12 -13.21
C SER A 155 -9.37 4.25 -13.81
N ALA A 156 -9.02 3.28 -14.65
CA ALA A 156 -9.96 2.33 -15.24
C ALA A 156 -10.69 1.52 -14.16
N PHE A 157 -9.97 1.08 -13.12
CA PHE A 157 -10.55 0.38 -11.97
C PHE A 157 -11.55 1.26 -11.20
N ILE A 158 -11.17 2.49 -10.84
CA ILE A 158 -12.04 3.43 -10.13
C ILE A 158 -13.29 3.74 -10.96
N ILE A 159 -13.13 4.00 -12.26
CA ILE A 159 -14.24 4.27 -13.17
C ILE A 159 -15.17 3.06 -13.23
N ALA A 160 -14.64 1.84 -13.42
CA ALA A 160 -15.44 0.62 -13.43
C ALA A 160 -16.21 0.42 -12.12
N CYS A 161 -15.56 0.64 -10.97
CA CYS A 161 -16.22 0.51 -9.67
C CYS A 161 -17.35 1.54 -9.51
N VAL A 162 -17.06 2.82 -9.72
CA VAL A 162 -17.99 3.93 -9.48
C VAL A 162 -19.15 3.94 -10.48
N TRP A 163 -18.90 3.66 -11.76
CA TRP A 163 -19.89 3.83 -12.82
C TRP A 163 -20.61 2.54 -13.22
N VAL A 164 -20.06 1.37 -12.90
CA VAL A 164 -20.63 0.07 -13.31
C VAL A 164 -20.94 -0.80 -12.11
N VAL A 165 -19.94 -1.11 -11.27
CA VAL A 165 -20.11 -2.07 -10.19
C VAL A 165 -21.10 -1.57 -9.14
N PHE A 166 -20.88 -0.39 -8.55
CA PHE A 166 -21.78 0.14 -7.52
C PHE A 166 -23.21 0.40 -8.04
N PRO A 167 -23.42 1.06 -9.20
CA PRO A 167 -24.76 1.36 -9.70
C PRO A 167 -25.57 0.13 -10.12
N LEU A 168 -24.92 -0.96 -10.55
CA LEU A 168 -25.62 -2.20 -10.94
C LEU A 168 -25.78 -3.18 -9.78
N PHE A 169 -24.82 -3.22 -8.86
CA PHE A 169 -24.87 -4.14 -7.73
C PHE A 169 -26.02 -3.80 -6.78
N ALA A 170 -26.29 -2.51 -6.57
CA ALA A 170 -27.38 -2.08 -5.71
C ALA A 170 -28.76 -2.58 -6.20
N PRO A 171 -29.17 -2.32 -7.46
CA PRO A 171 -30.36 -2.94 -8.06
C PRO A 171 -30.34 -4.46 -8.04
N ALA A 172 -29.20 -5.12 -8.27
CA ALA A 172 -29.09 -6.57 -8.20
C ALA A 172 -29.46 -7.11 -6.81
N VAL A 173 -28.98 -6.47 -5.74
CA VAL A 173 -29.34 -6.82 -4.37
C VAL A 173 -30.81 -6.55 -4.10
N TRP A 174 -31.34 -5.39 -4.50
CA TRP A 174 -32.75 -5.03 -4.30
C TRP A 174 -33.70 -5.92 -5.11
N SER A 175 -33.21 -6.53 -6.19
CA SER A 175 -33.92 -7.52 -6.98
C SER A 175 -34.16 -8.84 -6.22
N GLY A 176 -33.50 -9.03 -5.07
CA GLY A 176 -33.63 -10.18 -4.19
C GLY A 176 -32.54 -11.24 -4.35
N LEU A 177 -31.51 -10.98 -5.16
CA LEU A 177 -30.41 -11.91 -5.38
C LEU A 177 -29.52 -12.05 -4.13
N SER A 178 -28.92 -13.24 -3.97
CA SER A 178 -27.85 -13.45 -3.00
C SER A 178 -26.59 -12.66 -3.40
N PHE A 179 -25.62 -12.52 -2.49
CA PHE A 179 -24.38 -11.76 -2.78
C PHE A 179 -23.63 -12.31 -4.01
N ARG A 180 -23.50 -13.64 -4.12
CA ARG A 180 -22.79 -14.30 -5.22
C ARG A 180 -23.53 -14.12 -6.55
N GLN A 181 -24.85 -14.32 -6.53
CA GLN A 181 -25.72 -14.09 -7.68
C GLN A 181 -25.70 -12.63 -8.14
N ALA A 182 -25.71 -11.68 -7.20
CA ALA A 182 -25.60 -10.27 -7.52
C ALA A 182 -24.27 -9.96 -8.21
N LEU A 183 -23.14 -10.46 -7.71
CA LEU A 183 -21.84 -10.33 -8.39
C LEU A 183 -21.82 -10.99 -9.76
N ALA A 184 -22.36 -12.20 -9.89
CA ALA A 184 -22.47 -12.91 -11.16
C ALA A 184 -23.29 -12.12 -12.18
N SER A 185 -24.43 -11.55 -11.77
CA SER A 185 -25.26 -10.72 -12.63
C SER A 185 -24.53 -9.46 -13.11
N VAL A 186 -23.84 -8.75 -12.21
CA VAL A 186 -23.08 -7.55 -12.54
C VAL A 186 -21.93 -7.89 -13.49
N PHE A 187 -21.22 -8.99 -13.23
CA PHE A 187 -20.13 -9.44 -14.10
C PHE A 187 -20.62 -9.89 -15.47
N ALA A 188 -21.74 -10.62 -15.55
CA ALA A 188 -22.38 -11.02 -16.80
C ALA A 188 -22.80 -9.80 -17.63
N ILE A 189 -23.40 -8.79 -16.99
CA ILE A 189 -23.79 -7.53 -17.63
C ILE A 189 -22.54 -6.77 -18.11
N ALA A 190 -21.54 -6.62 -17.23
CA ALA A 190 -20.29 -5.95 -17.54
C ALA A 190 -19.47 -6.65 -18.64
N ARG A 191 -19.67 -7.96 -18.88
CA ARG A 191 -18.98 -8.67 -19.96
C ARG A 191 -19.75 -8.61 -21.29
N ASN A 192 -21.07 -8.74 -21.24
CA ASN A 192 -21.89 -8.97 -22.44
C ASN A 192 -22.63 -7.73 -22.94
N ARG A 193 -22.77 -6.69 -22.10
CA ARG A 193 -23.60 -5.51 -22.36
C ARG A 193 -22.98 -4.19 -21.84
N LEU A 194 -21.68 -4.16 -21.51
CA LEU A 194 -21.02 -2.98 -20.92
C LEU A 194 -21.30 -1.69 -21.69
N VAL A 195 -21.09 -1.70 -23.00
CA VAL A 195 -21.25 -0.51 -23.83
C VAL A 195 -22.67 0.02 -23.75
N GLN A 196 -23.68 -0.85 -23.87
CA GLN A 196 -25.09 -0.47 -23.77
C GLN A 196 -25.42 0.12 -22.39
N VAL A 197 -24.99 -0.55 -21.32
CA VAL A 197 -25.25 -0.08 -19.95
C VAL A 197 -24.57 1.24 -19.65
N VAL A 198 -23.30 1.40 -20.05
CA VAL A 198 -22.55 2.64 -19.84
C VAL A 198 -23.20 3.79 -20.60
N LEU A 199 -23.62 3.58 -21.85
CA LEU A 199 -24.32 4.60 -22.63
C LEU A 199 -25.65 5.00 -21.96
N MET A 200 -26.45 4.05 -21.50
CA MET A 200 -27.71 4.34 -20.82
C MET A 200 -27.50 5.03 -19.46
N MET A 201 -26.50 4.60 -18.68
CA MET A 201 -26.10 5.27 -17.44
C MET A 201 -25.62 6.70 -17.71
N MET A 202 -24.84 6.93 -18.76
CA MET A 202 -24.38 8.26 -19.14
C MET A 202 -25.56 9.19 -19.45
N VAL A 203 -26.57 8.71 -20.17
CA VAL A 203 -27.80 9.49 -20.43
C VAL A 203 -28.53 9.80 -19.12
N LEU A 204 -28.71 8.81 -18.23
CA LEU A 204 -29.32 9.02 -16.91
C LEU A 204 -28.54 10.09 -16.11
N TYR A 205 -27.21 10.00 -16.07
CA TYR A 205 -26.39 10.97 -15.35
C TYR A 205 -26.38 12.36 -15.98
N ILE A 206 -26.49 12.48 -17.30
CA ILE A 206 -26.69 13.78 -17.96
C ILE A 206 -28.01 14.41 -17.50
N ILE A 207 -29.10 13.64 -17.43
CA ILE A 207 -30.39 14.13 -16.91
C ILE A 207 -30.25 14.55 -15.45
N LEU A 208 -29.62 13.71 -14.60
CA LEU A 208 -29.38 14.05 -13.20
C LEU A 208 -28.49 15.28 -13.05
N ALA A 209 -27.50 15.47 -13.91
CA ALA A 209 -26.64 16.64 -13.94
C ALA A 209 -27.43 17.90 -14.32
N VAL A 210 -28.35 17.82 -15.30
CA VAL A 210 -29.25 18.93 -15.67
C VAL A 210 -30.20 19.25 -14.52
N ILE A 211 -30.84 18.26 -13.90
CA ILE A 211 -31.71 18.45 -12.73
C ILE A 211 -30.91 19.09 -11.58
N GLY A 212 -29.72 18.56 -11.30
CA GLY A 212 -28.82 19.08 -10.27
C GLY A 212 -28.37 20.51 -10.56
N MET A 213 -28.03 20.82 -11.82
CA MET A 213 -27.67 22.17 -12.26
C MET A 213 -28.84 23.13 -12.10
N LEU A 214 -30.07 22.74 -12.47
CA LEU A 214 -31.26 23.57 -12.29
C LEU A 214 -31.54 23.82 -10.80
N ILE A 215 -31.49 22.78 -9.97
CA ILE A 215 -31.66 22.91 -8.51
C ILE A 215 -30.58 23.82 -7.93
N MET A 216 -29.31 23.60 -8.24
CA MET A 216 -28.21 24.43 -7.73
C MET A 216 -28.31 25.87 -8.25
N SER A 217 -28.71 26.08 -9.50
CA SER A 217 -28.87 27.43 -10.07
C SER A 217 -29.97 28.25 -9.40
N GLY A 218 -31.05 27.61 -8.91
CA GLY A 218 -32.11 28.30 -8.18
C GLY A 218 -31.82 28.40 -6.67
N VAL A 219 -31.47 27.27 -6.06
CA VAL A 219 -31.35 27.13 -4.61
C VAL A 219 -30.09 27.80 -4.09
N PHE A 220 -28.95 27.70 -4.79
CA PHE A 220 -27.69 28.26 -4.28
C PHE A 220 -27.69 29.80 -4.23
N PRO A 221 -28.12 30.53 -5.28
CA PRO A 221 -28.24 31.99 -5.19
C PRO A 221 -29.31 32.44 -4.19
N ALA A 222 -30.46 31.76 -4.14
CA ALA A 222 -31.50 32.06 -3.16
C ALA A 222 -31.01 31.84 -1.72
N ALA A 223 -30.30 30.73 -1.48
CA ALA A 223 -29.66 30.43 -0.20
C ALA A 223 -28.66 31.52 0.18
N GLY A 224 -27.77 31.92 -0.74
CA GLY A 224 -26.78 32.97 -0.50
C GLY A 224 -27.42 34.31 -0.18
N ALA A 225 -28.40 34.74 -0.96
CA ALA A 225 -29.11 36.00 -0.76
C ALA A 225 -29.90 36.03 0.55
N LEU A 226 -30.68 34.98 0.83
CA LEU A 226 -31.48 34.89 2.07
C LEU A 226 -30.61 34.71 3.31
N THR A 227 -29.50 33.98 3.19
CA THR A 227 -28.53 33.84 4.29
C THR A 227 -27.85 35.17 4.57
N ALA A 228 -27.42 35.92 3.55
CA ALA A 228 -26.84 37.24 3.71
C ALA A 228 -27.83 38.23 4.37
N ALA A 229 -29.10 38.20 3.94
CA ALA A 229 -30.16 39.00 4.56
C ALA A 229 -30.40 38.58 6.03
N ALA A 230 -30.46 37.28 6.31
CA ALA A 230 -30.62 36.75 7.66
C ALA A 230 -29.45 37.15 8.56
N THR A 231 -28.20 37.10 8.08
CA THR A 231 -27.02 37.56 8.82
C THR A 231 -27.08 39.05 9.15
N GLY A 232 -27.48 39.89 8.18
CA GLY A 232 -27.61 41.34 8.39
C GLY A 232 -28.68 41.72 9.40
N ILE A 233 -29.80 40.99 9.43
CA ILE A 233 -30.94 41.27 10.33
C ILE A 233 -30.72 40.66 11.73
N LEU A 234 -30.21 39.43 11.80
CA LEU A 234 -30.07 38.68 13.05
C LEU A 234 -28.78 39.00 13.82
N GLY A 235 -27.99 39.97 13.34
CA GLY A 235 -26.80 40.49 14.04
C GLY A 235 -25.56 39.61 13.93
N GLY A 236 -25.39 38.86 12.83
CA GLY A 236 -24.15 38.16 12.56
C GLY A 236 -23.10 39.12 11.98
N GLY A 237 -21.94 39.23 12.62
CA GLY A 237 -20.84 40.09 12.17
C GLY A 237 -20.56 39.95 10.67
N GLY A 238 -20.35 41.09 10.00
CA GLY A 238 -20.37 41.26 8.55
C GLY A 238 -19.67 40.16 7.75
N TYR A 239 -20.44 39.53 6.86
CA TYR A 239 -19.96 38.58 5.87
C TYR A 239 -19.11 39.32 4.82
N SER A 240 -17.78 39.28 4.97
CA SER A 240 -16.88 39.59 3.86
C SER A 240 -16.66 38.33 3.04
N ALA A 241 -17.63 38.02 2.18
CA ALA A 241 -17.65 36.82 1.31
C ALA A 241 -16.48 36.74 0.29
N PHE A 242 -15.59 37.73 0.25
CA PHE A 242 -14.47 37.82 -0.70
C PHE A 242 -13.12 38.15 -0.05
N GLY A 243 -13.01 38.05 1.29
CA GLY A 243 -11.85 38.52 2.05
C GLY A 243 -10.87 37.44 2.51
N GLY A 244 -10.21 36.74 1.58
CA GLY A 244 -8.85 36.17 1.73
C GLY A 244 -8.48 35.25 2.91
N HIS A 245 -9.40 34.87 3.79
CA HIS A 245 -9.12 33.98 4.93
C HIS A 245 -10.06 32.78 4.90
N SER A 246 -9.46 31.61 5.12
CA SER A 246 -10.01 30.26 4.97
C SER A 246 -11.53 30.12 5.12
N ALA A 247 -12.16 29.40 4.20
CA ALA A 247 -13.60 29.09 4.18
C ALA A 247 -14.15 28.48 5.50
N PHE A 248 -13.28 28.03 6.40
CA PHE A 248 -13.62 27.51 7.73
C PHE A 248 -13.91 28.59 8.79
N SER A 249 -13.33 29.79 8.69
CA SER A 249 -13.45 30.83 9.73
C SER A 249 -14.83 31.51 9.79
N PRO A 250 -15.49 31.84 8.65
CA PRO A 250 -16.84 32.42 8.67
C PRO A 250 -17.89 31.42 9.18
N MET A 251 -17.69 30.12 8.89
CA MET A 251 -18.60 29.05 9.30
C MET A 251 -18.67 28.93 10.83
N MET A 252 -17.53 29.03 11.54
CA MET A 252 -17.50 28.99 13.01
C MET A 252 -18.16 30.20 13.68
N GLY A 253 -18.00 31.41 13.12
CA GLY A 253 -18.71 32.60 13.59
C GLY A 253 -20.23 32.49 13.39
N MET A 254 -20.66 31.73 12.39
CA MET A 254 -22.07 31.53 12.07
C MET A 254 -22.82 30.66 13.08
N PHE A 255 -22.13 29.71 13.71
CA PHE A 255 -22.67 28.84 14.77
C PHE A 255 -22.69 29.52 16.15
N SER A 256 -22.16 30.73 16.29
CA SER A 256 -22.15 31.46 17.58
C SER A 256 -23.51 32.08 17.95
N ASN A 257 -24.38 32.33 16.95
CA ASN A 257 -25.72 32.89 17.16
C ASN A 257 -26.78 31.81 16.88
N ALA A 258 -27.65 31.54 17.87
CA ALA A 258 -28.65 30.47 17.80
C ALA A 258 -29.61 30.61 16.61
N SER A 259 -29.99 31.84 16.25
CA SER A 259 -30.90 32.11 15.12
C SER A 259 -30.23 31.81 13.78
N LEU A 260 -28.93 32.13 13.66
CA LEU A 260 -28.14 31.91 12.46
C LEU A 260 -27.75 30.42 12.30
N ALA A 261 -27.47 29.75 13.42
CA ALA A 261 -27.33 28.30 13.47
C ALA A 261 -28.63 27.60 13.02
N GLY A 262 -29.80 28.10 13.45
CA GLY A 262 -31.10 27.62 13.00
C GLY A 262 -31.30 27.77 11.48
N ALA A 263 -30.91 28.90 10.90
CA ALA A 263 -30.97 29.13 9.45
C ALA A 263 -30.07 28.15 8.68
N MET A 264 -28.87 27.85 9.19
CA MET A 264 -27.96 26.87 8.58
C MET A 264 -28.47 25.43 8.67
N LEU A 265 -29.08 25.06 9.80
CA LEU A 265 -29.73 23.76 9.95
C LEU A 265 -30.93 23.63 9.00
N GLY A 266 -31.74 24.69 8.86
CA GLY A 266 -32.83 24.75 7.88
C GLY A 266 -32.35 24.58 6.43
N MET A 267 -31.27 25.28 6.06
CA MET A 267 -30.63 25.11 4.73
C MET A 267 -30.06 23.71 4.53
N SER A 268 -29.49 23.11 5.57
CA SER A 268 -28.98 21.74 5.52
C SER A 268 -30.11 20.73 5.32
N LEU A 269 -31.24 20.91 6.01
CA LEU A 269 -32.43 20.07 5.84
C LEU A 269 -33.02 20.20 4.43
N LEU A 270 -33.10 21.42 3.91
CA LEU A 270 -33.50 21.66 2.51
C LEU A 270 -32.54 20.98 1.53
N GLY A 271 -31.23 21.10 1.75
CA GLY A 271 -30.21 20.43 0.93
C GLY A 271 -30.35 18.90 0.94
N LEU A 272 -30.57 18.31 2.13
CA LEU A 272 -30.81 16.86 2.28
C LEU A 272 -32.09 16.42 1.55
N LEU A 273 -33.16 17.21 1.64
CA LEU A 273 -34.42 16.96 0.93
C LEU A 273 -34.23 16.97 -0.59
N LEU A 274 -33.57 18.00 -1.11
CA LEU A 274 -33.29 18.12 -2.54
C LEU A 274 -32.39 16.98 -3.04
N PHE A 275 -31.35 16.63 -2.28
CA PHE A 275 -30.51 15.48 -2.57
C PHE A 275 -31.32 14.18 -2.59
N ALA A 276 -32.21 13.97 -1.61
CA ALA A 276 -33.06 12.79 -1.56
C ALA A 276 -33.99 12.69 -2.78
N LEU A 277 -34.55 13.81 -3.24
CA LEU A 277 -35.37 13.84 -4.46
C LEU A 277 -34.57 13.44 -5.70
N VAL A 278 -33.36 13.98 -5.88
CA VAL A 278 -32.47 13.60 -6.99
C VAL A 278 -32.07 12.13 -6.87
N ALA A 279 -31.78 11.66 -5.67
CA ALA A 279 -31.43 10.26 -5.41
C ALA A 279 -32.59 9.31 -5.73
N LEU A 280 -33.85 9.67 -5.47
CA LEU A 280 -35.02 8.86 -5.84
C LEU A 280 -35.11 8.65 -7.36
N VAL A 281 -34.91 9.71 -8.13
CA VAL A 281 -34.88 9.65 -9.61
C VAL A 281 -33.72 8.77 -10.07
N ALA A 282 -32.53 8.94 -9.47
CA ALA A 282 -31.36 8.14 -9.79
C ALA A 282 -31.58 6.65 -9.50
N ILE A 283 -32.10 6.31 -8.32
CA ILE A 283 -32.38 4.93 -7.90
C ILE A 283 -33.41 4.27 -8.81
N MET A 284 -34.50 4.97 -9.13
CA MET A 284 -35.51 4.47 -10.06
C MET A 284 -34.91 4.22 -11.45
N GLY A 285 -34.12 5.15 -11.97
CA GLY A 285 -33.41 5.00 -13.24
C GLY A 285 -32.48 3.77 -13.22
N MET A 286 -31.65 3.62 -12.20
CA MET A 286 -30.75 2.47 -12.06
C MET A 286 -31.49 1.13 -12.01
N ASN A 287 -32.64 1.07 -11.34
CA ASN A 287 -33.47 -0.15 -11.28
C ASN A 287 -34.01 -0.56 -12.65
N VAL A 288 -34.54 0.39 -13.42
CA VAL A 288 -35.05 0.14 -14.78
C VAL A 288 -33.89 -0.31 -15.69
N LEU A 289 -32.76 0.39 -15.64
CA LEU A 289 -31.58 0.05 -16.44
C LEU A 289 -31.05 -1.34 -16.10
N TYR A 290 -31.01 -1.70 -14.83
CA TYR A 290 -30.61 -3.04 -14.40
C TYR A 290 -31.56 -4.13 -14.93
N LEU A 291 -32.88 -3.93 -14.86
CA LEU A 291 -33.85 -4.90 -15.39
C LEU A 291 -33.72 -5.07 -16.90
N GLN A 292 -33.50 -3.98 -17.63
CA GLN A 292 -33.25 -4.02 -19.07
C GLN A 292 -31.95 -4.76 -19.39
N ALA A 293 -30.88 -4.45 -18.67
CA ALA A 293 -29.55 -5.03 -18.89
C ALA A 293 -29.45 -6.51 -18.49
N SER A 294 -30.19 -6.93 -17.45
CA SER A 294 -30.24 -8.32 -16.98
C SER A 294 -31.17 -9.21 -17.81
N SER A 295 -32.07 -8.62 -18.60
CA SER A 295 -33.00 -9.39 -19.43
C SER A 295 -32.26 -10.25 -20.46
N GLY A 296 -32.53 -11.56 -20.45
CA GLY A 296 -31.95 -12.51 -21.40
C GLY A 296 -30.48 -12.87 -21.19
N LEU A 297 -29.89 -12.59 -20.01
CA LEU A 297 -28.56 -13.07 -19.65
C LEU A 297 -28.64 -14.37 -18.84
N ASP A 298 -27.78 -15.33 -19.14
CA ASP A 298 -27.58 -16.53 -18.32
C ASP A 298 -26.68 -16.19 -17.11
N THR A 299 -27.32 -15.92 -15.98
CA THR A 299 -26.64 -15.64 -14.71
C THR A 299 -26.14 -16.91 -14.02
N ALA A 300 -26.69 -18.08 -14.34
CA ALA A 300 -26.35 -19.34 -13.68
C ALA A 300 -24.97 -19.86 -14.12
N GLY A 301 -24.67 -19.82 -15.42
CA GLY A 301 -23.33 -20.16 -15.93
C GLY A 301 -22.23 -19.22 -15.39
N THR A 302 -22.55 -17.93 -15.25
CA THR A 302 -21.60 -16.95 -14.71
C THR A 302 -21.34 -17.18 -13.21
N GLU A 303 -22.35 -17.61 -12.45
CA GLU A 303 -22.18 -17.95 -11.03
C GLU A 303 -21.25 -19.16 -10.84
N SER A 304 -21.40 -20.21 -11.67
CA SER A 304 -20.49 -21.37 -11.62
C SER A 304 -19.05 -21.01 -12.00
N ASP A 305 -18.85 -20.12 -12.98
CA ASP A 305 -17.52 -19.66 -13.37
C ASP A 305 -16.82 -18.90 -12.23
N ILE A 306 -17.58 -18.06 -11.52
CA ILE A 306 -17.07 -17.32 -10.36
C ILE A 306 -16.71 -18.26 -9.22
N GLU A 307 -17.54 -19.27 -8.94
CA GLU A 307 -17.23 -20.27 -7.91
C GLU A 307 -15.96 -21.06 -8.26
N GLY A 308 -15.80 -21.45 -9.52
CA GLY A 308 -14.59 -22.08 -10.02
C GLY A 308 -13.36 -21.19 -9.85
N ALA A 309 -13.47 -19.91 -10.19
CA ALA A 309 -12.39 -18.94 -10.00
C ALA A 309 -12.01 -18.74 -8.53
N PHE A 310 -12.98 -18.67 -7.61
CA PHE A 310 -12.72 -18.61 -6.18
C PHE A 310 -12.06 -19.88 -5.65
N GLY A 311 -12.45 -21.06 -6.16
CA GLY A 311 -11.80 -22.34 -5.85
C GLY A 311 -10.31 -22.31 -6.20
N VAL A 312 -9.99 -21.96 -7.45
CA VAL A 312 -8.60 -21.84 -7.93
C VAL A 312 -7.81 -20.78 -7.16
N MET A 313 -8.42 -19.64 -6.86
CA MET A 313 -7.77 -18.58 -6.07
C MET A 313 -7.45 -19.05 -4.65
N ARG A 314 -8.36 -19.78 -4.00
CA ARG A 314 -8.15 -20.33 -2.66
C ARG A 314 -7.04 -21.38 -2.65
N GLU A 315 -6.98 -22.22 -3.68
CA GLU A 315 -5.91 -23.19 -3.86
C GLU A 315 -4.55 -22.50 -4.03
N LYS A 316 -4.45 -21.52 -4.94
CA LYS A 316 -3.22 -20.74 -5.14
C LYS A 316 -2.80 -19.95 -3.90
N ALA A 317 -3.75 -19.41 -3.15
CA ALA A 317 -3.47 -18.71 -1.89
C ALA A 317 -2.90 -19.65 -0.83
N ARG A 318 -3.41 -20.89 -0.74
CA ARG A 318 -2.84 -21.93 0.14
C ARG A 318 -1.42 -22.29 -0.30
N GLU A 319 -1.22 -22.56 -1.59
CA GLU A 319 0.10 -22.90 -2.13
C GLU A 319 1.14 -21.78 -1.87
N ALA A 320 0.75 -20.52 -2.07
CA ALA A 320 1.60 -19.37 -1.79
C ALA A 320 1.91 -19.22 -0.29
N ALA A 321 0.92 -19.45 0.58
CA ALA A 321 1.11 -19.42 2.03
C ALA A 321 2.07 -20.53 2.50
N ASP A 322 1.95 -21.73 1.94
CA ASP A 322 2.82 -22.87 2.25
C ASP A 322 4.26 -22.60 1.77
N LYS A 323 4.44 -22.04 0.56
CA LYS A 323 5.74 -21.60 0.06
C LYS A 323 6.37 -20.51 0.93
N ALA A 324 5.59 -19.53 1.38
CA ALA A 324 6.07 -18.47 2.27
C ALA A 324 6.49 -19.01 3.64
N ARG A 325 5.72 -19.95 4.21
CA ARG A 325 6.08 -20.64 5.45
C ARG A 325 7.39 -21.43 5.30
N ALA A 326 7.51 -22.25 4.24
CA ALA A 326 8.73 -23.00 3.97
C ALA A 326 9.96 -22.11 3.70
N ALA A 327 9.79 -20.93 3.11
CA ALA A 327 10.87 -19.95 2.96
C ALA A 327 11.27 -19.31 4.29
N ALA A 328 10.29 -18.97 5.15
CA ALA A 328 10.54 -18.42 6.48
C ALA A 328 11.25 -19.44 7.39
N ASP A 329 10.87 -20.72 7.33
CA ASP A 329 11.50 -21.78 8.12
C ASP A 329 12.95 -22.03 7.66
N ARG A 330 13.22 -22.03 6.34
CA ARG A 330 14.59 -22.09 5.82
C ARG A 330 15.44 -20.88 6.23
N ALA A 331 14.87 -19.68 6.24
CA ALA A 331 15.57 -18.49 6.70
C ALA A 331 15.90 -18.55 8.20
N LYS A 332 14.99 -19.09 9.03
CA LYS A 332 15.26 -19.34 10.45
C LYS A 332 16.35 -20.39 10.64
N GLN A 333 16.29 -21.51 9.92
CA GLN A 333 17.33 -22.56 9.99
C GLN A 333 18.70 -22.01 9.60
N ALA A 334 18.80 -21.28 8.48
CA ALA A 334 20.05 -20.66 8.06
C ALA A 334 20.57 -19.60 9.06
N ALA A 335 19.68 -18.90 9.76
CA ALA A 335 20.08 -17.97 10.81
C ALA A 335 20.62 -18.71 12.04
N THR A 336 19.96 -19.80 12.46
CA THR A 336 20.45 -20.66 13.54
C THR A 336 21.80 -21.27 13.20
N GLU A 337 21.96 -21.84 12.00
CA GLU A 337 23.23 -22.40 11.52
C GLU A 337 24.36 -21.36 11.51
N ARG A 338 24.07 -20.10 11.14
CA ARG A 338 25.06 -19.02 11.19
C ARG A 338 25.45 -18.63 12.60
N VAL A 339 24.50 -18.66 13.55
CA VAL A 339 24.79 -18.41 14.96
C VAL A 339 25.63 -19.54 15.55
N GLU A 340 25.30 -20.79 15.22
CA GLU A 340 26.06 -21.98 15.63
C GLU A 340 27.47 -21.98 15.04
N ALA A 341 27.62 -21.68 13.74
CA ALA A 341 28.93 -21.57 13.09
C ALA A 341 29.79 -20.43 13.69
N ALA A 342 29.17 -19.29 14.02
CA ALA A 342 29.87 -18.19 14.69
C ALA A 342 30.28 -18.53 16.13
N ALA A 343 29.47 -19.31 16.85
CA ALA A 343 29.83 -19.81 18.17
C ALA A 343 31.01 -20.79 18.10
N ALA A 344 30.97 -21.75 17.16
CA ALA A 344 32.06 -22.70 16.95
C ALA A 344 33.38 -22.01 16.54
N ALA A 345 33.31 -20.97 15.70
CA ALA A 345 34.50 -20.19 15.33
C ALA A 345 35.13 -19.46 16.53
N ARG A 346 34.30 -18.92 17.44
CA ARG A 346 34.79 -18.28 18.67
C ARG A 346 35.42 -19.28 19.64
N GLU A 347 34.86 -20.49 19.74
CA GLU A 347 35.45 -21.56 20.55
C GLU A 347 36.80 -22.01 19.98
N ALA A 348 36.93 -22.12 18.66
CA ALA A 348 38.19 -22.45 18.00
C ALA A 348 39.26 -21.36 18.21
N GLU A 349 38.89 -20.08 18.07
CA GLU A 349 39.80 -18.95 18.32
C GLU A 349 40.23 -18.90 19.80
N ALA A 350 39.32 -19.14 20.74
CA ALA A 350 39.64 -19.23 22.16
C ALA A 350 40.60 -20.38 22.48
N ALA A 351 40.42 -21.54 21.83
CA ALA A 351 41.32 -22.69 21.97
C ALA A 351 42.71 -22.39 21.40
N GLU A 352 42.80 -21.70 20.25
CA GLU A 352 44.07 -21.30 19.64
C GLU A 352 44.81 -20.28 20.51
N VAL A 353 44.10 -19.31 21.08
CA VAL A 353 44.68 -18.35 22.03
C VAL A 353 45.21 -19.06 23.27
N ALA A 354 44.45 -20.00 23.85
CA ALA A 354 44.89 -20.78 25.00
C ALA A 354 46.17 -21.59 24.71
N GLN A 355 46.28 -22.19 23.52
CA GLN A 355 47.49 -22.90 23.10
C GLN A 355 48.70 -21.95 22.96
N ARG A 356 48.51 -20.77 22.37
CA ARG A 356 49.58 -19.77 22.24
C ARG A 356 50.04 -19.23 23.60
N GLU A 357 49.12 -19.05 24.55
CA GLU A 357 49.45 -18.66 25.92
C GLU A 357 50.25 -19.77 26.62
N GLU A 358 49.87 -21.04 26.45
CA GLU A 358 50.62 -22.17 27.01
C GLU A 358 52.02 -22.26 26.39
N GLU A 359 52.16 -22.11 25.08
CA GLU A 359 53.45 -22.12 24.38
C GLU A 359 54.35 -20.95 24.82
N GLN A 360 53.80 -19.73 24.93
CA GLN A 360 54.52 -18.58 25.47
C GLN A 360 54.96 -18.80 26.91
N SER A 361 54.13 -19.44 27.73
CA SER A 361 54.49 -19.74 29.12
C SER A 361 55.70 -20.69 29.19
N ARG A 362 55.75 -21.71 28.32
CA ARG A 362 56.87 -22.65 28.23
C ARG A 362 58.16 -21.95 27.80
N LEU A 363 58.08 -21.09 26.78
CA LEU A 363 59.24 -20.32 26.30
C LEU A 363 59.79 -19.39 27.39
N ARG A 364 58.92 -18.72 28.17
CA ARG A 364 59.34 -17.86 29.28
C ARG A 364 60.05 -18.63 30.39
N VAL A 365 59.59 -19.83 30.70
CA VAL A 365 60.26 -20.71 31.68
C VAL A 365 61.64 -21.11 31.16
N GLN A 366 61.75 -21.49 29.89
CA GLN A 366 63.02 -21.88 29.28
C GLN A 366 64.03 -20.71 29.23
N GLU A 367 63.58 -19.50 28.89
CA GLU A 367 64.45 -18.31 28.89
C GLU A 367 64.91 -17.95 30.31
N GLN A 368 64.08 -18.15 31.34
CA GLN A 368 64.47 -17.98 32.73
C GLN A 368 65.56 -18.99 33.14
N GLU A 369 65.43 -20.25 32.74
CA GLU A 369 66.44 -21.28 33.01
C GLU A 369 67.78 -20.95 32.35
N GLU A 370 67.77 -20.49 31.10
CA GLU A 370 68.99 -20.06 30.39
C GLU A 370 69.67 -18.86 31.06
N ARG A 371 68.89 -17.84 31.47
CA ARG A 371 69.43 -16.69 32.23
C ARG A 371 70.04 -17.11 33.55
N GLN A 372 69.40 -18.05 34.26
CA GLN A 372 69.95 -18.59 35.51
C GLN A 372 71.24 -19.38 35.27
N ALA A 373 71.32 -20.17 34.19
CA ALA A 373 72.52 -20.90 33.82
C ALA A 373 73.68 -19.96 33.44
N ALA A 374 73.39 -18.90 32.67
CA ALA A 374 74.37 -17.88 32.31
C ALA A 374 74.92 -17.14 33.54
N ALA A 375 74.05 -16.76 34.47
CA ALA A 375 74.46 -16.11 35.73
C ALA A 375 75.35 -17.03 36.59
N ARG A 376 75.06 -18.34 36.63
CA ARG A 376 75.93 -19.33 37.30
C ARG A 376 77.30 -19.43 36.63
N ALA A 377 77.34 -19.47 35.31
CA ALA A 377 78.60 -19.54 34.56
C ALA A 377 79.46 -18.26 34.74
N GLU A 378 78.82 -17.08 34.82
CA GLU A 378 79.51 -15.82 35.10
C GLU A 378 80.08 -15.78 36.53
N ALA A 379 79.30 -16.22 37.52
CA ALA A 379 79.78 -16.37 38.90
C ALA A 379 80.97 -17.32 39.01
N GLU A 380 80.98 -18.42 38.26
CA GLU A 380 82.13 -19.34 38.18
C GLU A 380 83.35 -18.69 37.54
N ARG A 381 83.16 -17.88 36.49
CA ARG A 381 84.26 -17.13 35.84
C ARG A 381 84.86 -16.10 36.80
N GLU A 382 84.03 -15.35 37.52
CA GLU A 382 84.50 -14.41 38.54
C GLU A 382 85.27 -15.14 39.66
N ALA A 383 84.78 -16.29 40.12
CA ALA A 383 85.47 -17.09 41.13
C ALA A 383 86.85 -17.56 40.65
N ARG A 384 86.96 -17.99 39.38
CA ARG A 384 88.24 -18.36 38.76
C ARG A 384 89.18 -17.16 38.63
N ALA A 385 88.67 -16.01 38.20
CA ALA A 385 89.46 -14.77 38.07
C ALA A 385 89.98 -14.30 39.44
N ARG A 386 89.17 -14.40 40.51
CA ARG A 386 89.62 -14.09 41.88
C ARG A 386 90.70 -15.06 42.35
N ALA A 387 90.58 -16.35 42.04
CA ALA A 387 91.61 -17.35 42.36
C ALA A 387 92.92 -17.08 41.59
N GLU A 388 92.84 -16.66 40.32
CA GLU A 388 94.01 -16.26 39.53
C GLU A 388 94.65 -14.97 40.05
N ALA A 389 93.85 -13.96 40.44
CA ALA A 389 94.35 -12.73 41.06
C ALA A 389 95.06 -13.01 42.39
N GLN A 390 94.55 -13.94 43.21
CA GLN A 390 95.23 -14.40 44.43
C GLN A 390 96.57 -15.09 44.13
N ARG A 391 96.66 -15.90 43.05
CA ARG A 391 97.93 -16.50 42.61
C ARG A 391 98.92 -15.45 42.09
N GLN A 392 98.44 -14.44 41.37
CA GLN A 392 99.28 -13.34 40.89
C GLN A 392 99.76 -12.45 42.03
N ALA A 393 98.96 -12.23 43.07
CA ALA A 393 99.39 -11.53 44.29
C ALA A 393 100.50 -12.29 45.02
N ALA A 394 100.38 -13.62 45.14
CA ALA A 394 101.45 -14.46 45.69
C ALA A 394 102.73 -14.45 44.83
N ALA A 395 102.60 -14.38 43.50
CA ALA A 395 103.74 -14.25 42.59
C ALA A 395 104.43 -12.87 42.67
N ARG A 396 103.69 -11.79 42.99
CA ARG A 396 104.25 -10.45 43.21
C ARG A 396 105.06 -10.34 44.51
N GLU A 397 104.76 -11.16 45.52
CA GLU A 397 105.56 -11.28 46.75
C GLU A 397 106.96 -11.85 46.47
N VAL A 398 107.10 -12.72 45.46
CA VAL A 398 108.39 -13.29 45.02
C VAL A 398 109.17 -12.30 44.12
N ALA A 399 108.49 -11.42 43.40
CA ALA A 399 109.09 -10.51 42.42
C ALA A 399 109.66 -9.19 42.99
N GLN A 400 109.56 -8.93 44.31
CA GLN A 400 110.14 -7.72 44.95
C GLN A 400 111.68 -7.76 45.14
N SER A 401 112.36 -8.75 44.58
CA SER A 401 113.82 -8.91 44.63
C SER A 401 114.49 -8.75 43.26
N GLN A 402 114.39 -7.57 42.63
CA GLN A 402 115.45 -6.92 41.80
C GLN A 402 114.90 -5.73 40.96
N PRO A 403 115.75 -4.74 40.58
CA PRO A 403 115.29 -3.43 40.12
C PRO A 403 115.38 -3.18 38.59
N SER A 404 114.32 -2.51 38.11
CA SER A 404 114.22 -1.35 37.19
C SER A 404 114.77 -1.38 35.75
N ALA A 405 113.88 -1.09 34.78
CA ALA A 405 114.05 -0.03 33.76
C ALA A 405 112.76 0.20 32.92
N ALA A 406 112.39 1.47 32.71
CA ALA A 406 111.35 2.02 31.80
C ALA A 406 111.87 2.06 30.32
N PRO A 407 111.17 2.55 29.25
CA PRO A 407 109.96 3.40 29.20
C PRO A 407 108.96 3.19 28.01
N ALA A 408 107.98 4.11 27.90
CA ALA A 408 107.33 4.69 26.70
C ALA A 408 105.91 4.24 26.25
N SER A 409 105.03 5.25 26.10
CA SER A 409 103.66 5.32 25.54
C SER A 409 103.69 5.45 23.99
N PRO A 410 102.57 5.41 23.18
CA PRO A 410 101.30 6.15 23.38
C PRO A 410 99.98 5.58 22.76
N ALA A 411 98.88 6.32 23.03
CA ALA A 411 97.73 6.67 22.16
C ALA A 411 96.54 5.69 21.91
N ALA A 412 95.36 6.15 22.35
CA ALA A 412 94.01 5.85 21.83
C ALA A 412 93.72 6.69 20.55
N PRO A 413 92.59 6.58 19.79
CA PRO A 413 91.19 6.89 20.21
C PRO A 413 90.10 5.93 19.60
N SER A 414 88.87 5.82 20.16
CA SER A 414 87.61 6.57 19.87
C SER A 414 87.13 6.51 18.41
N ALA A 415 85.87 6.59 17.99
CA ALA A 415 84.50 6.59 18.52
C ALA A 415 83.57 6.74 17.27
N SER A 416 82.24 6.81 17.49
CA SER A 416 81.14 7.19 16.55
C SER A 416 80.68 6.12 15.53
N GLY A 417 79.41 5.71 15.39
CA GLY A 417 78.13 6.35 15.73
C GLY A 417 77.66 7.30 14.61
N PRO A 418 76.35 7.58 14.46
CA PRO A 418 75.30 6.69 13.91
C PRO A 418 74.41 7.42 12.87
N ALA A 419 73.24 6.82 12.57
CA ALA A 419 71.99 7.47 12.10
C ALA A 419 71.93 7.89 10.61
N ALA A 420 70.80 7.95 9.92
CA ALA A 420 69.40 7.54 10.09
C ALA A 420 68.67 7.89 8.76
N GLY A 421 67.43 7.43 8.58
CA GLY A 421 66.49 7.97 7.58
C GLY A 421 65.85 6.88 6.70
N MET A 422 64.75 6.24 7.10
CA MET A 422 63.33 6.66 7.05
C MET A 422 62.71 6.90 5.65
N LEU A 423 61.74 6.03 5.35
CA LEU A 423 60.35 6.26 4.92
C LEU A 423 59.95 6.37 3.43
N GLY A 424 58.85 5.64 3.14
CA GLY A 424 57.75 6.00 2.25
C GLY A 424 57.84 5.41 0.84
N SER A 425 57.02 4.51 0.28
CA SER A 425 55.65 3.98 0.44
C SER A 425 54.77 4.27 -0.81
N VAL A 426 54.26 3.16 -1.39
CA VAL A 426 53.00 2.88 -2.14
C VAL A 426 52.65 3.36 -3.57
N ALA A 427 52.29 2.34 -4.39
CA ALA A 427 51.09 2.16 -5.26
C ALA A 427 50.95 2.93 -6.60
N ALA A 428 50.28 2.47 -7.68
CA ALA A 428 49.70 1.20 -8.13
C ALA A 428 49.26 1.33 -9.64
N ALA A 429 49.03 0.18 -10.28
CA ALA A 429 48.60 -0.09 -11.68
C ALA A 429 47.07 0.16 -11.90
N ALA A 430 46.49 0.57 -13.06
CA ALA A 430 46.35 0.06 -14.45
C ALA A 430 44.92 -0.52 -14.79
N ALA A 431 44.38 -0.04 -15.95
CA ALA A 431 43.46 -0.61 -16.99
C ALA A 431 42.31 -1.60 -16.64
N ALA A 432 41.11 -1.72 -17.25
CA ALA A 432 40.38 -1.27 -18.46
C ALA A 432 39.86 -2.48 -19.31
N ALA A 433 38.51 -2.62 -19.33
CA ALA A 433 37.53 -3.12 -20.33
C ALA A 433 37.82 -4.20 -21.41
N SER A 434 36.77 -5.00 -21.73
CA SER A 434 36.39 -5.41 -23.10
C SER A 434 34.97 -6.00 -23.21
N SER A 435 34.33 -5.78 -24.37
CA SER A 435 32.97 -6.09 -24.84
C SER A 435 32.96 -7.18 -25.94
N GLY A 436 31.77 -7.64 -26.41
CA GLY A 436 31.62 -8.38 -27.68
C GLY A 436 30.24 -9.03 -27.96
N ASP A 437 29.60 -8.57 -29.04
CA ASP A 437 28.37 -9.05 -29.73
C ASP A 437 28.66 -10.12 -30.83
N VAL A 438 27.60 -10.76 -31.40
CA VAL A 438 27.32 -11.03 -32.87
C VAL A 438 26.43 -12.30 -33.14
N PRO A 439 25.63 -12.40 -34.25
CA PRO A 439 24.33 -13.12 -34.35
C PRO A 439 24.17 -14.22 -35.46
N ALA A 440 22.90 -14.71 -35.60
CA ALA A 440 22.13 -15.20 -36.78
C ALA A 440 22.05 -16.70 -37.20
N ALA A 441 20.81 -17.22 -37.38
CA ALA A 441 20.37 -18.14 -38.45
C ALA A 441 18.82 -18.27 -38.52
N ASP A 442 18.23 -17.98 -39.68
CA ASP A 442 16.79 -17.99 -39.98
C ASP A 442 16.22 -19.41 -40.20
N SER A 443 15.10 -19.71 -39.55
CA SER A 443 14.19 -20.80 -39.95
C SER A 443 12.74 -20.29 -39.89
N SER A 444 12.00 -20.38 -41.00
CA SER A 444 10.61 -19.89 -41.11
C SER A 444 9.66 -21.01 -41.56
N LYS A 445 8.49 -21.13 -40.94
CA LYS A 445 7.39 -22.03 -41.31
C LYS A 445 6.21 -21.23 -41.90
N ALA A 446 5.19 -21.89 -42.47
CA ALA A 446 4.01 -21.22 -43.03
C ALA A 446 2.75 -21.47 -42.17
N CYS A 447 1.88 -20.48 -42.07
CA CYS A 447 0.65 -20.55 -41.30
C CYS A 447 -0.36 -21.53 -41.93
N LYS A 448 -0.89 -22.46 -41.15
CA LYS A 448 -1.89 -23.44 -41.63
C LYS A 448 -3.24 -22.82 -42.01
N ALA A 449 -3.59 -21.66 -41.44
CA ALA A 449 -4.88 -21.01 -41.66
C ALA A 449 -4.88 -20.00 -42.82
N CYS A 450 -3.79 -19.24 -43.02
CA CYS A 450 -3.74 -18.17 -44.03
C CYS A 450 -2.50 -18.21 -44.95
N GLY A 451 -1.55 -19.14 -44.74
CA GLY A 451 -0.36 -19.30 -45.59
C GLY A 451 0.77 -18.28 -45.36
N HIS A 452 0.62 -17.33 -44.43
CA HIS A 452 1.67 -16.34 -44.13
C HIS A 452 2.91 -16.98 -43.50
N ARG A 453 4.13 -16.50 -43.84
CA ARG A 453 5.37 -16.99 -43.22
C ARG A 453 5.50 -16.47 -41.79
N ILE A 454 6.02 -17.32 -40.92
CA ILE A 454 6.20 -17.07 -39.48
C ILE A 454 7.56 -17.65 -39.08
N GLY A 455 8.19 -17.05 -38.07
CA GLY A 455 9.41 -17.61 -37.48
C GLY A 455 9.17 -19.03 -36.95
N ALA A 456 10.19 -19.86 -36.95
CA ALA A 456 10.07 -21.24 -36.47
C ALA A 456 9.56 -21.32 -35.02
N ASP A 457 9.92 -20.33 -34.20
CA ASP A 457 9.56 -20.24 -32.78
C ASP A 457 8.26 -19.50 -32.51
N ASP A 458 7.63 -18.91 -33.54
CA ASP A 458 6.37 -18.18 -33.35
C ASP A 458 5.19 -19.15 -33.13
N LEU A 459 4.49 -18.95 -32.01
CA LEU A 459 3.30 -19.70 -31.62
C LEU A 459 2.02 -19.17 -32.27
N PHE A 460 2.02 -17.91 -32.74
CA PHE A 460 0.85 -17.23 -33.29
C PHE A 460 1.19 -16.57 -34.63
N CYS A 461 0.25 -16.60 -35.57
CA CYS A 461 0.39 -15.86 -36.82
C CYS A 461 0.12 -14.37 -36.58
N GLU A 462 1.08 -13.50 -36.90
CA GLU A 462 0.88 -12.04 -36.78
C GLU A 462 -0.21 -11.50 -37.72
N ASN A 463 -0.46 -12.18 -38.85
CA ASN A 463 -1.46 -11.73 -39.82
C ASN A 463 -2.91 -12.07 -39.43
N CYS A 464 -3.16 -13.23 -38.82
CA CYS A 464 -4.52 -13.70 -38.52
C CYS A 464 -4.79 -14.10 -37.06
N GLY A 465 -3.78 -14.01 -36.19
CA GLY A 465 -3.87 -14.34 -34.76
C GLY A 465 -4.05 -15.83 -34.44
N THR A 466 -4.04 -16.71 -35.44
CA THR A 466 -4.26 -18.15 -35.25
C THR A 466 -2.99 -18.82 -34.69
N ARG A 467 -3.17 -19.70 -33.71
CA ARG A 467 -2.09 -20.51 -33.10
C ARG A 467 -1.65 -21.63 -34.06
N GLN A 468 -0.34 -21.91 -34.14
CA GLN A 468 0.27 -22.75 -35.20
C GLN A 468 0.57 -24.19 -34.80
#